data_AF-A0A7D8Y921-F1
#
_entry.id   AF-A0A7D8Y921-F1
#
_cell.length_a   1.000
_cell.length_b   1.000
_cell.length_c   1.000
_cell.angle_alpha   90.00
_cell.angle_beta   90.00
_cell.angle_gamma   90.00
#
_symmetry.space_group_name_H-M   'P 1'
#
loop_
_entity.id
_entity.type
_entity.pdbx_description
1 polymer ?
#
loop_
_entity_poly.entity_id
_entity_poly.type
_entity_poly.pdbx_seq_one_letter_code
_entity_poly.pdbx_strand_id
1 'polypeptide(L)'
;MSNPASATELFNTLLELAKSAGIDTQVGEPKSVAGQCTAIRAKWLLGARKVKYSFRCLLDEASYQVRFRESINESSWGIPPLTFTVEKTSQSGTRVTQDRTDKSLSGEGGHLPFGDLREACEQATRAAGWTFTFEPSKSP
;
A
#
# COMPACT_ATOMS: atom_id res chain seq x y z
N MET A 1 -15.86 27.24 8.47
CA MET A 1 -14.78 26.25 8.56
C MET A 1 -15.35 25.06 9.28
N SER A 2 -15.39 23.89 8.63
CA SER A 2 -15.89 22.66 9.26
C SER A 2 -14.87 22.21 10.31
N ASN A 3 -15.34 21.76 11.47
CA ASN A 3 -14.45 21.15 12.48
C ASN A 3 -13.80 19.89 11.89
N PRO A 4 -12.52 19.61 12.22
CA PRO A 4 -11.88 18.37 11.79
C PRO A 4 -12.66 17.16 12.34
N ALA A 5 -12.74 16.10 11.54
CA ALA A 5 -13.39 14.86 11.96
C ALA A 5 -12.65 14.26 13.17
N SER A 6 -13.37 13.47 13.97
CA SER A 6 -12.75 12.80 15.11
C SER A 6 -11.71 11.77 14.65
N ALA A 7 -10.72 11.51 15.50
CA ALA A 7 -9.70 10.49 15.21
C ALA A 7 -10.31 9.10 14.97
N THR A 8 -11.43 8.79 15.63
CA THR A 8 -12.13 7.51 15.49
C THR A 8 -12.82 7.39 14.12
N GLU A 9 -13.46 8.45 13.64
CA GLU A 9 -14.10 8.46 12.30
C GLU A 9 -13.04 8.33 11.20
N LEU A 10 -11.95 9.08 11.30
CA LEU A 10 -10.86 8.99 10.34
C LEU A 10 -10.20 7.61 10.39
N PHE A 11 -9.97 7.05 11.59
CA PHE A 11 -9.44 5.70 11.76
C PHE A 11 -10.31 4.65 11.05
N ASN A 12 -11.63 4.68 11.27
CA ASN A 12 -12.55 3.73 10.65
C ASN A 12 -12.56 3.89 9.11
N THR A 13 -12.48 5.12 8.62
CA THR A 13 -12.40 5.41 7.18
C THR A 13 -11.13 4.81 6.57
N LEU A 14 -9.96 5.02 7.19
CA LEU A 14 -8.68 4.48 6.71
C LEU A 14 -8.65 2.95 6.77
N LEU A 15 -9.25 2.36 7.81
CA LEU A 15 -9.40 0.91 7.93
C LEU A 15 -10.26 0.33 6.82
N GLU A 16 -11.39 0.97 6.52
CA GLU A 16 -12.30 0.52 5.46
C GLU A 16 -11.67 0.63 4.06
N LEU A 17 -10.93 1.72 3.80
CA LEU A 17 -10.16 1.85 2.56
C LEU A 17 -9.17 0.70 2.38
N ALA A 18 -8.42 0.36 3.44
CA ALA A 18 -7.46 -0.75 3.37
C ALA A 18 -8.13 -2.11 3.16
N LYS A 19 -9.26 -2.37 3.81
CA LYS A 19 -10.05 -3.61 3.60
C LYS A 19 -10.61 -3.68 2.17
N SER A 20 -11.12 -2.57 1.66
CA SER A 20 -11.64 -2.49 0.28
C SER A 20 -10.56 -2.74 -0.77
N ALA A 21 -9.30 -2.40 -0.45
CA ALA A 21 -8.13 -2.71 -1.26
C ALA A 21 -7.64 -4.17 -1.12
N GLY A 22 -8.35 -5.03 -0.38
CA GLY A 22 -8.01 -6.44 -0.19
C GLY A 22 -6.79 -6.66 0.70
N ILE A 23 -6.50 -5.74 1.62
CA ILE A 23 -5.35 -5.82 2.52
C ILE A 23 -5.76 -6.49 3.83
N ASP A 24 -4.94 -7.43 4.31
CA ASP A 24 -5.11 -8.00 5.64
C ASP A 24 -4.67 -6.97 6.68
N THR A 25 -5.65 -6.29 7.28
CA THR A 25 -5.41 -5.20 8.24
C THR A 25 -5.24 -5.71 9.67
N GLN A 26 -4.34 -5.08 10.41
CA GLN A 26 -4.13 -5.24 11.84
C GLN A 26 -4.31 -3.87 12.51
N VAL A 27 -5.11 -3.83 13.57
CA VAL A 27 -5.27 -2.63 14.42
C VAL A 27 -4.18 -2.66 15.49
N GLY A 28 -3.32 -1.65 15.53
CA GLY A 28 -2.24 -1.54 16.52
C GLY A 28 -2.47 -0.38 17.49
N GLU A 29 -2.00 -0.51 18.73
CA GLU A 29 -2.05 0.55 19.73
C GLU A 29 -0.81 1.48 19.67
N PRO A 30 -0.94 2.79 19.92
CA PRO A 30 -2.19 3.57 19.94
C PRO A 30 -2.60 4.04 18.53
N LYS A 31 -3.91 3.97 18.22
CA LYS A 31 -4.60 4.45 16.99
C LYS A 31 -3.77 4.31 15.69
N SER A 32 -3.29 3.10 15.42
CA SER A 32 -2.60 2.79 14.16
C SER A 32 -3.34 1.73 13.37
N VAL A 33 -3.41 1.93 12.05
CA VAL A 33 -3.86 0.91 11.09
C VAL A 33 -2.61 0.43 10.37
N ALA A 34 -2.33 -0.86 10.44
CA ALA A 34 -1.30 -1.47 9.61
C ALA A 34 -1.92 -2.59 8.78
N GLY A 35 -1.26 -3.00 7.72
CA GLY A 35 -1.73 -4.15 6.96
C GLY A 35 -0.73 -4.61 5.93
N GLN A 36 -0.94 -5.83 5.44
CA GLN A 36 -0.12 -6.41 4.38
C GLN A 36 -0.97 -7.31 3.48
N CYS A 37 -0.53 -7.44 2.23
CA CYS A 37 -1.09 -8.43 1.31
C CYS A 37 -0.01 -8.96 0.36
N THR A 38 -0.29 -10.09 -0.28
CA THR A 38 0.53 -10.56 -1.40
C THR A 38 -0.08 -10.03 -2.70
N ALA A 39 0.49 -8.96 -3.25
CA ALA A 39 -0.01 -8.31 -4.47
C ALA A 39 0.26 -9.16 -5.73
N ILE A 40 1.43 -9.79 -5.79
CA ILE A 40 1.81 -10.68 -6.90
C ILE A 40 2.34 -12.00 -6.35
N ARG A 41 1.81 -13.10 -6.88
CA ARG A 41 2.38 -14.43 -6.70
C ARG A 41 2.42 -15.12 -8.06
N ALA A 42 3.61 -15.27 -8.62
CA ALA A 42 3.82 -15.95 -9.88
C ALA A 42 4.75 -17.15 -9.65
N LYS A 43 4.39 -18.30 -10.23
CA LYS A 43 5.23 -19.51 -10.24
C LYS A 43 5.45 -20.00 -11.65
N TRP A 44 6.62 -20.55 -11.89
CA TRP A 44 6.99 -21.18 -13.15
C TRP A 44 7.86 -22.42 -12.88
N LEU A 45 8.20 -23.15 -13.94
CA LEU A 45 8.83 -24.47 -13.83
C LEU A 45 10.12 -24.49 -12.98
N LEU A 46 10.90 -23.42 -13.03
CA LEU A 46 12.21 -23.32 -12.38
C LEU A 46 12.32 -22.08 -11.46
N GLY A 47 11.22 -21.64 -10.86
CA GLY A 47 11.27 -20.53 -9.93
C GLY A 47 9.93 -19.94 -9.53
N ALA A 48 10.00 -18.92 -8.69
CA ALA A 48 8.83 -18.16 -8.28
C ALA A 48 9.19 -16.72 -7.96
N ARG A 49 8.18 -15.86 -8.03
CA ARG A 49 8.20 -14.47 -7.59
C ARG A 49 7.04 -14.23 -6.64
N LYS A 50 7.32 -13.50 -5.57
CA LYS A 50 6.33 -13.00 -4.62
C LYS A 50 6.59 -11.53 -4.35
N VAL A 51 5.57 -10.70 -4.51
CA VAL A 51 5.58 -9.29 -4.15
C VAL A 51 4.62 -9.08 -3.00
N LYS A 52 5.15 -8.66 -1.85
CA LYS A 52 4.37 -8.29 -0.68
C LYS A 52 4.24 -6.77 -0.62
N TYR A 53 3.02 -6.30 -0.45
CA TYR A 53 2.72 -4.93 -0.11
C TYR A 53 2.46 -4.83 1.39
N SER A 54 2.92 -3.77 2.03
CA SER A 54 2.59 -3.46 3.41
C SER A 54 2.48 -1.96 3.63
N PHE A 55 1.63 -1.55 4.58
CA PHE A 55 1.45 -0.16 4.94
C PHE A 55 1.22 0.02 6.45
N ARG A 56 1.37 1.26 6.90
CA ARG A 56 1.03 1.73 8.23
C ARG A 56 0.56 3.17 8.21
N CYS A 57 -0.56 3.43 8.86
CA CYS A 57 -1.09 4.74 9.21
C CYS A 57 -0.99 4.92 10.72
N LEU A 58 -0.44 6.03 11.17
CA LEU A 58 -0.42 6.42 12.58
C LEU A 58 -1.13 7.78 12.72
N LEU A 59 -2.19 7.80 13.52
CA LEU A 59 -2.96 9.02 13.78
C LEU A 59 -2.41 9.71 15.02
N ASP A 60 -2.07 10.98 14.89
CA ASP A 60 -1.74 11.89 15.98
C ASP A 60 -2.86 12.92 16.13
N GLU A 61 -3.71 12.70 17.12
CA GLU A 61 -4.86 13.55 17.41
C GLU A 61 -4.46 14.91 18.01
N ALA A 62 -3.31 15.00 18.67
CA ALA A 62 -2.85 16.27 19.24
C ALA A 62 -2.45 17.28 18.14
N SER A 63 -1.91 16.77 17.03
CA SER A 63 -1.47 17.58 15.88
C SER A 63 -2.39 17.49 14.67
N TYR A 64 -3.50 16.74 14.75
CA TYR A 64 -4.37 16.40 13.62
C TYR A 64 -3.58 15.90 12.40
N GLN A 65 -2.61 15.01 12.64
CA GLN A 65 -1.71 14.49 11.61
C GLN A 65 -1.87 12.99 11.42
N VAL A 66 -1.86 12.55 10.17
CA VAL A 66 -1.70 11.13 9.79
C VAL A 66 -0.32 10.94 9.19
N ARG A 67 0.47 10.06 9.79
CA ARG A 67 1.75 9.59 9.24
C ARG A 67 1.52 8.28 8.51
N PHE A 68 1.80 8.28 7.20
CA PHE A 68 1.59 7.14 6.32
C PHE A 68 2.93 6.60 5.83
N ARG A 69 3.12 5.29 5.90
CA ARG A 69 4.24 4.56 5.31
C ARG A 69 3.71 3.39 4.50
N GLU A 70 4.21 3.20 3.29
CA GLU A 70 4.02 1.98 2.50
C GLU A 70 5.38 1.41 2.10
N SER A 71 5.44 0.10 1.88
CA SER A 71 6.62 -0.57 1.36
C SER A 71 6.26 -1.79 0.53
N ILE A 72 7.12 -2.07 -0.45
CA ILE A 72 7.07 -3.28 -1.27
C ILE A 72 8.29 -4.13 -0.94
N ASN A 73 8.06 -5.42 -0.71
CA ASN A 73 9.12 -6.42 -0.62
C ASN A 73 8.93 -7.43 -1.75
N GLU A 74 9.82 -7.38 -2.74
CA GLU A 74 9.89 -8.38 -3.80
C GLU A 74 10.91 -9.45 -3.42
N SER A 75 10.51 -10.71 -3.57
CA SER A 75 11.38 -11.87 -3.49
C SER A 75 11.20 -12.73 -4.72
N SER A 76 12.30 -13.06 -5.39
CA SER A 76 12.32 -13.96 -6.54
C SER A 76 13.45 -14.97 -6.40
N TRP A 77 13.22 -16.19 -6.87
CA TRP A 77 14.26 -17.22 -6.97
C TRP A 77 14.09 -18.02 -8.26
N GLY A 78 15.20 -18.56 -8.76
CA GLY A 78 15.23 -19.35 -9.99
C GLY A 78 15.46 -18.55 -11.26
N ILE A 79 15.34 -19.21 -12.41
CA ILE A 79 15.54 -18.59 -13.72
C ILE A 79 14.22 -17.94 -14.14
N PRO A 80 14.14 -16.61 -14.33
CA PRO A 80 12.88 -15.95 -14.70
C PRO A 80 12.31 -16.59 -15.96
N PRO A 81 11.00 -16.87 -16.02
CA PRO A 81 10.41 -17.46 -17.19
C PRO A 81 10.29 -16.38 -18.28
N LEU A 82 9.79 -16.76 -19.46
CA LEU A 82 9.22 -15.80 -20.39
C LEU A 82 7.91 -15.24 -19.78
N THR A 83 7.98 -14.42 -18.73
CA THR A 83 6.82 -13.69 -18.21
C THR A 83 6.53 -12.49 -19.11
N PHE A 84 5.25 -12.22 -19.34
CA PHE A 84 4.81 -10.91 -19.79
C PHE A 84 4.57 -10.06 -18.54
N THR A 85 5.54 -9.21 -18.22
CA THR A 85 5.40 -8.18 -17.19
C THR A 85 5.06 -6.88 -17.88
N VAL A 86 3.91 -6.29 -17.56
CA VAL A 86 3.60 -4.91 -17.94
C VAL A 86 3.71 -4.09 -16.67
N GLU A 87 4.65 -3.15 -16.67
CA GLU A 87 4.93 -2.27 -15.55
C GLU A 87 4.88 -0.82 -16.02
N LYS A 88 4.13 0.00 -15.30
CA LYS A 88 4.13 1.44 -15.43
C LYS A 88 4.55 2.02 -14.09
N THR A 89 5.72 2.62 -14.08
CA THR A 89 6.29 3.27 -12.90
C THR A 89 6.35 4.77 -13.14
N SER A 90 5.83 5.55 -12.19
CA SER A 90 5.90 7.01 -12.20
C SER A 90 6.44 7.48 -10.86
N GLN A 91 7.45 8.36 -10.90
CA GLN A 91 8.11 8.90 -9.72
C GLN A 91 8.03 10.42 -9.73
N SER A 92 7.63 11.00 -8.60
CA SER A 92 7.62 12.44 -8.36
C SER A 92 8.28 12.72 -7.01
N GLY A 93 9.51 13.24 -7.04
CA GLY A 93 10.36 13.37 -5.85
C GLY A 93 10.64 12.01 -5.21
N THR A 94 10.26 11.86 -3.94
CA THR A 94 10.37 10.61 -3.17
C THR A 94 9.15 9.71 -3.27
N ARG A 95 8.09 10.14 -3.97
CA ARG A 95 6.89 9.33 -4.19
C ARG A 95 7.06 8.48 -5.45
N VAL A 96 6.84 7.19 -5.30
CA VAL A 96 6.77 6.23 -6.41
C VAL A 96 5.33 5.72 -6.48
N THR A 97 4.82 5.64 -7.69
CA THR A 97 3.58 4.96 -8.05
C THR A 97 3.94 3.88 -9.05
N GLN A 98 3.39 2.68 -8.87
CA GLN A 98 3.67 1.57 -9.75
C GLN A 98 2.38 0.79 -9.99
N ASP A 99 1.96 0.73 -11.24
CA ASP A 99 0.94 -0.19 -11.71
C ASP A 99 1.67 -1.33 -12.39
N ARG A 100 1.59 -2.53 -11.81
CA ARG A 100 2.24 -3.71 -12.35
C ARG A 100 1.31 -4.90 -12.37
N THR A 101 1.26 -5.56 -13.52
CA THR A 101 0.54 -6.80 -13.73
C THR A 101 1.48 -7.87 -14.23
N ASP A 102 1.60 -8.96 -13.47
CA ASP A 102 2.38 -10.14 -13.84
C ASP A 102 1.41 -11.25 -14.28
N LYS A 103 1.59 -11.75 -15.51
CA LYS A 103 0.92 -12.95 -16.01
C LYS A 103 1.93 -14.08 -16.19
N SER A 104 1.65 -15.25 -15.64
CA SER A 104 2.46 -16.46 -15.88
C SER A 104 1.68 -17.52 -16.65
N LEU A 105 2.42 -18.37 -17.37
CA LEU A 105 1.86 -19.49 -18.14
C LEU A 105 1.17 -20.56 -17.25
N SER A 106 1.44 -20.58 -15.95
CA SER A 106 0.80 -21.49 -14.99
C SER A 106 -0.57 -20.98 -14.50
N GLY A 107 -1.02 -19.81 -14.97
CA GLY A 107 -2.26 -19.16 -14.54
C GLY A 107 -2.15 -18.39 -13.22
N GLU A 108 -1.02 -18.49 -12.50
CA GLU A 108 -0.73 -17.65 -11.34
C GLU A 108 -0.21 -16.27 -11.78
N GLY A 109 -0.49 -15.22 -11.00
CA GLY A 109 -0.16 -13.84 -11.33
C GLY A 109 -0.56 -12.87 -10.23
N GLY A 110 -0.73 -11.60 -10.57
CA GLY A 110 -1.29 -10.62 -9.65
C GLY A 110 -1.18 -9.20 -10.17
N HIS A 111 -1.71 -8.28 -9.37
CA HIS A 111 -1.73 -6.87 -9.65
C HIS A 111 -1.23 -6.10 -8.43
N LEU A 112 -0.31 -5.16 -8.67
CA LEU A 112 0.22 -4.26 -7.66
C LEU A 112 -0.18 -2.83 -8.04
N PRO A 113 -1.19 -2.25 -7.38
CA PRO A 113 -1.53 -0.83 -7.47
C PRO A 113 -0.78 -0.05 -6.37
N PHE A 114 0.54 0.10 -6.52
CA PHE A 114 1.36 0.79 -5.53
C PHE A 114 1.17 2.30 -5.60
N GLY A 115 0.87 2.91 -4.45
CA GLY A 115 0.54 4.33 -4.34
C GLY A 115 -0.96 4.64 -4.37
N ASP A 116 -1.81 3.74 -4.86
CA ASP A 116 -3.26 3.96 -4.92
C ASP A 116 -3.87 4.06 -3.51
N LEU A 117 -3.49 3.16 -2.60
CA LEU A 117 -3.91 3.23 -1.20
C LEU A 117 -3.40 4.52 -0.54
N ARG A 118 -2.17 4.93 -0.84
CA ARG A 118 -1.60 6.19 -0.32
C ARG A 118 -2.43 7.37 -0.79
N GLU A 119 -2.80 7.42 -2.06
CA GLU A 119 -3.63 8.50 -2.62
C GLU A 119 -5.03 8.53 -2.01
N ALA A 120 -5.68 7.37 -1.87
CA ALA A 120 -6.97 7.27 -1.20
C ALA A 120 -6.90 7.72 0.28
N CYS A 121 -5.87 7.29 1.02
CA CYS A 121 -5.63 7.71 2.39
C CYS A 121 -5.37 9.22 2.49
N GLU A 122 -4.57 9.78 1.58
CA GLU A 122 -4.27 11.22 1.52
C GLU A 122 -5.52 12.05 1.27
N GLN A 123 -6.37 11.63 0.33
CA GLN A 123 -7.65 12.29 0.05
C GLN A 123 -8.60 12.24 1.25
N ALA A 124 -8.79 11.05 1.85
CA ALA A 124 -9.66 10.89 3.02
C ALA A 124 -9.17 11.70 4.23
N THR A 125 -7.85 11.71 4.47
CA THR A 125 -7.24 12.51 5.56
C THR A 125 -7.48 14.01 5.36
N ARG A 126 -7.24 14.52 4.14
CA ARG A 126 -7.45 15.94 3.84
C ARG A 126 -8.92 16.33 3.90
N ALA A 127 -9.82 15.46 3.43
CA ALA A 127 -11.27 15.66 3.49
C ALA A 127 -11.78 15.71 4.94
N ALA A 128 -11.15 14.96 5.85
CA ALA A 128 -11.42 14.99 7.29
C ALA A 128 -10.86 16.24 8.00
N GLY A 129 -10.12 17.11 7.30
CA GLY A 129 -9.46 18.28 7.90
C GLY A 129 -8.14 17.98 8.61
N TRP A 130 -7.54 16.81 8.35
CA TRP A 130 -6.27 16.39 8.93
C TRP A 130 -5.11 16.60 7.95
N THR A 131 -3.90 16.70 8.50
CA THR A 131 -2.66 16.80 7.71
C THR A 131 -2.13 15.42 7.37
N PHE A 132 -1.84 15.17 6.09
CA PHE A 132 -1.23 13.92 5.64
C PHE A 132 0.27 14.05 5.46
N THR A 133 1.05 13.19 6.10
CA THR A 133 2.51 13.12 5.97
C THR A 133 2.93 11.76 5.44
N PHE A 134 3.58 11.74 4.27
CA PHE A 134 4.16 10.53 3.71
C PHE A 134 5.58 10.32 4.23
N GLU A 135 5.82 9.19 4.89
CA GLU A 135 7.14 8.73 5.28
C GLU A 135 7.62 7.67 4.27
N PRO A 136 8.56 8.00 3.37
CA PRO A 136 9.11 7.00 2.47
C PRO A 136 9.80 5.91 3.29
N SER A 137 9.47 4.65 3.03
CA SER A 137 10.29 3.54 3.52
C SER A 137 11.69 3.69 2.95
N LYS A 138 12.73 3.44 3.75
CA LYS A 138 14.07 3.24 3.18
C LYS A 138 13.94 2.11 2.14
N SER A 139 14.17 2.43 0.88
CA SER A 139 14.41 1.42 -0.14
C SER A 139 15.59 0.55 0.35
N PRO A 140 15.49 -0.79 0.27
CA PRO A 140 16.66 -1.64 0.45
C PRO A 140 17.76 -1.31 -0.58
#